data_AF-A0A930G1Z1-F1
#
_entry.id   AF-A0A930G1Z1-F1
#
_cell.length_a   1.000
_cell.length_b   1.000
_cell.length_c   1.000
_cell.angle_alpha   90.00
_cell.angle_beta   90.00
_cell.angle_gamma   90.00
#
_symmetry.space_group_name_H-M   'P 1'
#
loop_
_entity.id
_entity.type
_entity.pdbx_description
1 polymer ?
#
loop_
_entity_poly.entity_id
_entity_poly.type
_entity_poly.pdbx_seq_one_letter_code
_entity_poly.pdbx_strand_id
1 'polypeptide(L)'
;MKRIDIDRAIRLHNQWRRQFLNAFAGGAYADMPLSEHRCCTLELELTRQVAEGNNSILAALLAADRHFHALANEIIDLSNNGLGDSADLLLPDLNEAAHRLIAHLDDARPICDSKSPD
;
A
#
# COMPACT_ATOMS: atom_id res chain seq x y z
N MET A 1 22.03 4.20 2.97
CA MET A 1 20.70 3.73 2.53
C MET A 1 19.78 3.71 3.73
N LYS A 2 18.57 4.28 3.67
CA LYS A 2 17.59 4.08 4.75
C LYS A 2 17.03 2.67 4.60
N ARG A 3 17.10 1.87 5.66
CA ARG A 3 16.49 0.53 5.71
C ARG A 3 14.97 0.69 5.61
N ILE A 4 14.33 -0.17 4.81
CA ILE A 4 12.86 -0.26 4.78
C ILE A 4 12.43 -0.85 6.12
N ASP A 5 11.63 -0.11 6.88
CA ASP A 5 11.00 -0.59 8.10
C ASP A 5 9.73 -1.36 7.73
N ILE A 6 9.88 -2.67 7.56
CA ILE A 6 8.81 -3.59 7.14
C ILE A 6 7.67 -3.60 8.16
N ASP A 7 7.97 -3.60 9.46
CA ASP A 7 6.95 -3.63 10.51
C ASP A 7 6.10 -2.36 10.51
N ARG A 8 6.73 -1.21 10.31
CA ARG A 8 6.00 0.05 10.15
C ARG A 8 5.15 0.05 8.89
N ALA A 9 5.69 -0.44 7.76
CA ALA A 9 4.93 -0.55 6.52
C ALA A 9 3.69 -1.43 6.68
N ILE A 10 3.81 -2.62 7.29
CA ILE A 10 2.68 -3.51 7.55
C ILE A 10 1.64 -2.84 8.44
N ARG A 11 2.05 -2.15 9.50
CA ARG A 11 1.12 -1.44 10.40
C ARG A 11 0.32 -0.36 9.67
N LEU A 12 1.00 0.47 8.87
CA LEU A 12 0.39 1.57 8.12
C LEU A 12 -0.60 1.05 7.06
N HIS A 13 -0.20 0.08 6.25
CA HIS A 13 -1.09 -0.46 5.21
C HIS A 13 -2.31 -1.20 5.80
N ASN A 14 -2.14 -1.90 6.92
CA ASN A 14 -3.29 -2.47 7.64
C ASN A 14 -4.23 -1.39 8.20
N GLN A 15 -3.70 -0.28 8.69
CA GLN A 15 -4.50 0.85 9.15
C GLN A 15 -5.28 1.46 8.00
N TRP A 16 -4.64 1.72 6.86
CA TRP A 16 -5.30 2.28 5.68
C TRP A 16 -6.38 1.33 5.15
N ARG A 17 -6.10 0.03 5.01
CA ARG A 17 -7.11 -0.96 4.63
C ARG A 17 -8.37 -0.87 5.50
N ARG A 18 -8.20 -0.80 6.82
CA ARG A 18 -9.34 -0.64 7.74
C ARG A 18 -10.06 0.70 7.55
N GLN A 19 -9.34 1.79 7.32
CA GLN A 19 -9.95 3.09 7.05
C GLN A 19 -10.81 3.06 5.77
N PHE A 20 -10.31 2.47 4.68
CA PHE A 20 -11.06 2.27 3.45
C PHE A 20 -12.34 1.46 3.67
N LEU A 21 -12.23 0.31 4.35
CA LEU A 21 -13.38 -0.55 4.63
C LEU A 21 -14.39 0.07 5.62
N ASN A 22 -13.94 0.94 6.53
CA ASN A 22 -14.83 1.60 7.48
C ASN A 22 -15.53 2.82 6.86
N ALA A 23 -14.86 3.56 5.97
CA ALA A 23 -15.49 4.67 5.25
C ALA A 23 -16.62 4.18 4.33
N PHE A 24 -16.49 2.96 3.79
CA PHE A 24 -17.56 2.25 3.11
C PHE A 24 -18.80 2.08 4.00
N ALA A 25 -18.64 1.57 5.23
CA ALA A 25 -19.76 1.34 6.15
C ALA A 25 -20.49 2.63 6.56
N GLY A 26 -19.85 3.80 6.39
CA GLY A 26 -20.41 5.11 6.71
C GLY A 26 -20.81 5.98 5.52
N GLY A 27 -20.54 5.57 4.28
CA GLY A 27 -20.81 6.36 3.06
C GLY A 27 -20.00 7.66 2.95
N ALA A 28 -18.84 7.75 3.62
CA ALA A 28 -18.11 9.00 3.83
C ALA A 28 -16.62 8.90 3.44
N TYR A 29 -16.32 8.55 2.18
CA TYR A 29 -14.93 8.50 1.70
C TYR A 29 -14.27 9.89 1.59
N ALA A 30 -15.07 10.94 1.31
CA ALA A 30 -14.58 12.31 1.20
C ALA A 30 -13.99 12.86 2.52
N ASP A 31 -14.47 12.36 3.66
CA ASP A 31 -14.04 12.78 4.99
C ASP A 31 -12.90 11.91 5.55
N MET A 32 -12.41 10.92 4.78
CA MET A 32 -11.34 10.05 5.24
C MET A 32 -10.02 10.84 5.36
N PRO A 33 -9.27 10.70 6.47
CA PRO A 33 -7.95 11.32 6.61
C PRO A 33 -6.92 10.61 5.72
N LEU A 34 -6.89 10.97 4.44
CA LEU A 34 -6.05 10.38 3.38
C LEU A 34 -4.60 10.89 3.37
N SER A 35 -4.29 11.88 4.22
CA SER A 35 -2.99 12.55 4.22
C SER A 35 -1.82 11.59 4.46
N GLU A 36 -2.00 10.58 5.32
CA GLU A 36 -0.92 9.62 5.60
C GLU A 36 -0.73 8.62 4.46
N HIS A 37 -1.80 8.17 3.81
CA HIS A 37 -1.75 7.28 2.64
C HIS A 37 -0.99 7.92 1.48
N ARG A 38 -1.27 9.20 1.18
CA ARG A 38 -0.57 9.96 0.13
C ARG A 38 0.88 10.29 0.49
N CYS A 39 1.24 10.19 1.76
CA CYS A 39 2.61 10.36 2.25
C CYS A 39 3.38 9.03 2.38
N CYS A 40 2.89 7.94 1.77
CA CYS A 40 3.62 6.69 1.72
C CYS A 40 4.98 6.90 1.02
N THR A 41 6.07 6.52 1.69
CA THR A 41 7.43 6.61 1.13
C THR A 41 7.98 5.25 0.68
N LEU A 42 7.16 4.20 0.75
CA LEU A 42 7.60 2.82 0.47
C LEU A 42 7.97 2.65 -1.01
N GLU A 43 7.14 3.15 -1.93
CA GLU A 43 7.41 3.13 -3.38
C GLU A 43 8.78 3.74 -3.72
N LEU A 44 9.09 4.92 -3.15
CA LEU A 44 10.32 5.64 -3.42
C LEU A 44 11.55 4.80 -3.01
N GLU A 45 11.52 4.23 -1.81
CA GLU A 45 12.62 3.42 -1.30
C GLU A 45 12.74 2.09 -2.05
N LEU A 46 11.62 1.43 -2.38
CA LEU A 46 11.62 0.20 -3.18
C LEU A 46 12.14 0.43 -4.59
N THR A 47 11.71 1.50 -5.26
CA THR A 47 12.16 1.86 -6.61
C THR A 47 13.69 2.00 -6.63
N ARG A 48 14.26 2.65 -5.62
CA ARG A 48 15.71 2.79 -5.47
C ARG A 48 16.39 1.43 -5.29
N GLN A 49 15.88 0.58 -4.40
CA GLN A 49 16.50 -0.74 -4.14
C GLN A 49 16.36 -1.72 -5.29
N VAL A 50 15.26 -1.68 -6.04
CA VAL A 50 15.06 -2.50 -7.25
C VAL A 50 15.97 -2.05 -8.38
N ALA A 51 16.20 -0.73 -8.53
CA ALA A 51 17.14 -0.21 -9.53
C ALA A 51 18.60 -0.56 -9.19
N GLU A 52 18.95 -0.59 -7.90
CA GLU A 52 20.30 -0.90 -7.41
C GLU A 52 20.60 -2.41 -7.36
N GLY A 53 19.58 -3.27 -7.27
CA GLY A 53 19.74 -4.71 -7.13
C GLY A 53 18.63 -5.46 -7.84
N ASN A 54 19.01 -6.42 -8.70
CA ASN A 54 18.08 -7.27 -9.44
C ASN A 54 17.41 -8.32 -8.52
N ASN A 55 16.62 -7.86 -7.55
CA ASN A 55 15.92 -8.69 -6.58
C ASN A 55 14.43 -8.79 -6.96
N SER A 56 14.03 -9.97 -7.41
CA SER A 56 12.66 -10.25 -7.85
C SER A 56 11.62 -10.11 -6.74
N ILE A 57 11.98 -10.38 -5.47
CA ILE A 57 11.07 -10.22 -4.33
C ILE A 57 10.77 -8.74 -4.08
N LEU A 58 11.80 -7.88 -4.10
CA LEU A 58 11.60 -6.43 -3.97
C LEU A 58 10.84 -5.84 -5.17
N ALA A 59 11.05 -6.37 -6.38
CA ALA A 59 10.29 -5.97 -7.56
C ALA A 59 8.80 -6.36 -7.47
N ALA A 60 8.51 -7.57 -6.97
CA ALA A 60 7.14 -8.02 -6.73
C ALA A 60 6.45 -7.17 -5.65
N LEU A 61 7.16 -6.87 -4.56
CA LEU A 61 6.67 -5.96 -3.53
C LEU A 61 6.36 -4.56 -4.07
N LEU A 62 7.25 -3.99 -4.90
CA LEU A 62 7.01 -2.69 -5.55
C LEU A 62 5.78 -2.71 -6.45
N ALA A 63 5.56 -3.80 -7.19
CA ALA A 63 4.37 -3.94 -8.03
C ALA A 63 3.08 -4.02 -7.20
N ALA A 64 3.11 -4.74 -6.08
CA ALA A 64 1.97 -4.86 -5.18
C ALA A 64 1.63 -3.52 -4.48
N ASP A 65 2.65 -2.79 -4.04
CA ASP A 65 2.52 -1.45 -3.42
C ASP A 65 1.84 -0.47 -4.39
N ARG A 66 2.34 -0.38 -5.62
CA ARG A 66 1.75 0.45 -6.68
C ARG A 66 0.30 0.07 -6.99
N HIS A 67 0.01 -1.22 -7.07
CA HIS A 67 -1.34 -1.69 -7.38
C HIS A 67 -2.34 -1.33 -6.28
N PHE A 68 -1.96 -1.53 -5.01
CA PHE A 68 -2.77 -1.11 -3.86
C PHE A 68 -3.06 0.40 -3.91
N HIS A 69 -2.02 1.22 -4.11
CA HIS A 69 -2.17 2.68 -4.17
C HIS A 69 -3.00 3.15 -5.38
N ALA A 70 -2.90 2.47 -6.53
CA ALA A 70 -3.73 2.77 -7.70
C ALA A 70 -5.22 2.55 -7.41
N LEU A 71 -5.59 1.40 -6.85
CA LEU A 71 -6.98 1.10 -6.46
C LEU A 71 -7.49 2.09 -5.41
N ALA A 72 -6.68 2.38 -4.40
CA ALA A 72 -7.01 3.35 -3.37
C ALA A 72 -7.30 4.73 -3.95
N ASN A 73 -6.46 5.21 -4.88
CA ASN A 73 -6.67 6.50 -5.55
C ASN A 73 -7.91 6.49 -6.44
N GLU A 74 -8.17 5.41 -7.17
CA GLU A 74 -9.37 5.29 -8.01
C GLU A 74 -10.67 5.33 -7.18
N ILE A 75 -10.71 4.63 -6.04
CA ILE A 75 -11.84 4.68 -5.08
C ILE A 75 -12.08 6.11 -4.60
N ILE A 76 -11.02 6.82 -4.24
CA ILE A 76 -11.10 8.22 -3.78
C ILE A 76 -11.63 9.12 -4.90
N ASP A 77 -11.10 8.97 -6.11
CA ASP A 77 -11.48 9.80 -7.26
C ASP A 77 -12.94 9.54 -7.66
N LEU A 78 -13.37 8.28 -7.72
CA LEU A 78 -14.77 7.93 -7.97
C LEU A 78 -15.69 8.54 -6.91
N SER A 79 -15.34 8.40 -5.62
CA SER A 79 -16.17 8.95 -4.55
C SER A 79 -16.26 10.48 -4.59
N ASN A 80 -15.13 11.17 -4.80
CA ASN A 80 -15.10 12.64 -4.91
C ASN A 80 -15.92 13.16 -6.11
N ASN A 81 -16.14 12.34 -7.13
CA ASN A 81 -16.96 12.67 -8.30
C ASN A 81 -18.43 12.18 -8.17
N GLY A 82 -18.85 11.77 -6.97
CA GLY A 82 -20.22 11.31 -6.71
C GLY A 82 -20.53 9.90 -7.21
N LEU A 83 -19.50 9.12 -7.59
CA LEU A 83 -19.62 7.74 -8.08
C LEU A 83 -19.33 6.72 -6.95
N GLY A 84 -19.94 6.91 -5.78
CA GLY A 84 -19.75 6.05 -4.60
C GLY A 84 -20.02 4.58 -4.89
N ASP A 85 -21.13 4.27 -5.58
CA ASP A 85 -21.48 2.88 -5.93
C ASP A 85 -20.41 2.20 -6.79
N SER A 86 -19.72 2.96 -7.67
CA SER A 86 -18.61 2.42 -8.47
C SER A 86 -17.35 2.24 -7.63
N ALA A 87 -17.09 3.14 -6.69
CA ALA A 87 -15.98 3.02 -5.75
C ALA A 87 -16.15 1.74 -4.88
N ASP A 88 -17.38 1.43 -4.48
CA ASP A 88 -17.70 0.27 -3.66
C ASP A 88 -17.38 -1.06 -4.35
N LEU A 89 -17.53 -1.12 -5.68
CA LEU A 89 -17.19 -2.31 -6.47
C LEU A 89 -15.69 -2.65 -6.44
N LEU A 90 -14.82 -1.66 -6.15
CA LEU A 90 -13.37 -1.85 -6.09
C LEU A 90 -12.85 -2.26 -4.70
N LEU A 91 -13.69 -2.21 -3.66
CA LEU A 91 -13.27 -2.55 -2.29
C LEU A 91 -12.80 -4.00 -2.11
N PRO A 92 -13.45 -5.02 -2.72
CA PRO A 92 -12.94 -6.39 -2.62
C PRO A 92 -11.52 -6.52 -3.18
N ASP A 93 -11.27 -5.87 -4.32
CA ASP A 93 -9.96 -5.86 -4.98
C ASP A 93 -8.93 -5.08 -4.15
N LEU A 94 -9.31 -3.94 -3.57
CA LEU A 94 -8.45 -3.20 -2.64
C LEU A 94 -8.07 -4.05 -1.42
N ASN A 95 -9.04 -4.78 -0.86
CA ASN A 95 -8.82 -5.63 0.30
C ASN A 95 -7.86 -6.80 -0.02
N GLU A 96 -8.02 -7.42 -1.19
CA GLU A 96 -7.12 -8.47 -1.67
C GLU A 96 -5.73 -7.91 -1.97
N ALA A 97 -5.64 -6.77 -2.66
CA ALA A 97 -4.37 -6.09 -2.92
C ALA A 97 -3.63 -5.75 -1.62
N ALA A 98 -4.34 -5.33 -0.58
CA ALA A 98 -3.75 -5.07 0.73
C ALA A 98 -3.20 -6.35 1.39
N HIS A 99 -3.93 -7.48 1.33
CA HIS A 99 -3.43 -8.76 1.84
C HIS A 99 -2.18 -9.23 1.08
N ARG A 100 -2.21 -9.12 -0.27
CA ARG A 100 -1.06 -9.46 -1.11
C ARG A 100 0.15 -8.56 -0.81
N LEU A 101 -0.05 -7.26 -0.62
CA LEU A 101 1.01 -6.34 -0.23
C LEU A 101 1.64 -6.73 1.12
N ILE A 102 0.83 -7.10 2.12
CA ILE A 102 1.33 -7.56 3.43
C ILE A 102 2.14 -8.85 3.28
N ALA A 103 1.66 -9.81 2.50
CA ALA A 103 2.40 -11.05 2.24
C ALA A 103 3.78 -10.76 1.60
N HIS A 104 3.84 -9.87 0.61
CA HIS A 104 5.12 -9.47 0.01
C HIS A 104 6.03 -8.69 0.95
N LEU A 105 5.47 -7.91 1.87
CA LEU A 105 6.25 -7.24 2.92
C LEU A 105 6.90 -8.27 3.84
N ASP A 106 6.18 -9.32 4.23
CA ASP A 106 6.73 -10.41 5.03
C ASP A 106 7.80 -11.23 4.26
N ASP A 107 7.58 -11.52 2.98
CA ASP A 107 8.58 -12.17 2.12
C ASP A 107 9.87 -11.33 1.96
N ALA A 108 9.74 -10.00 1.94
CA ALA A 108 10.86 -9.07 1.81
C ALA A 108 11.62 -8.86 3.12
N ARG A 109 11.04 -9.23 4.27
CA ARG A 109 11.62 -9.03 5.61
C ARG A 109 13.06 -9.54 5.73
N PRO A 110 13.41 -10.78 5.31
CA PRO A 110 14.77 -11.27 5.41
C PRO A 110 15.76 -10.42 4.60
N ILE A 111 15.35 -9.87 3.46
CA ILE A 111 16.20 -9.07 2.56
C ILE A 111 16.47 -7.69 3.15
N CYS A 112 15.44 -7.07 3.74
CA CYS A 112 15.57 -5.76 4.39
C CYS A 112 16.32 -5.87 5.71
N ASP A 113 16.29 -7.03 6.37
CA ASP A 113 16.96 -7.27 7.64
C ASP A 113 18.42 -7.74 7.51
N SER A 114 18.77 -8.41 6.41
CA SER A 114 20.11 -8.99 6.19
C SER A 114 21.15 -8.01 5.64
N LYS A 115 20.79 -6.75 5.32
CA LYS A 115 21.76 -5.68 5.04
C LYS A 115 22.35 -5.12 6.33
N SER A 116 23.13 -5.94 7.04
CA SER A 116 24.17 -5.48 7.98
C SER A 116 25.41 -6.35 7.81
N PRO A 117 26.37 -5.89 7.01
CA PRO A 117 27.77 -6.11 7.29
C PRO A 117 28.37 -4.78 7.77
N ASP A 118 28.91 -4.80 8.99
CA ASP A 118 30.01 -3.90 9.38
C ASP A 118 31.22 -4.12 8.45
#